data_AF-A0A8C0W3X0-F1
#
_entry.id   AF-A0A8C0W3X0-F1
#
_cell.length_a   1.000
_cell.length_b   1.000
_cell.length_c   1.000
_cell.angle_alpha   90.00
_cell.angle_beta   90.00
_cell.angle_gamma   90.00
#
_symmetry.space_group_name_H-M   'P 1'
#
loop_
_entity.id
_entity.type
_entity.pdbx_description
1 polymer ?
#
loop_
_entity_poly.entity_id
_entity_poly.type
_entity_poly.pdbx_seq_one_letter_code
_entity_poly.pdbx_strand_id
1 'polypeptide(L)'
;MVPRDLLLLLSGFLALTKTWAGSHSMRYFHTAVSGPGRGEPRFIAVGYVDDTQFVRFDSDAASPRMEPRAPWMEQVGPEYWERETRIAKHAIQIYRVGLNNLRDYYNHSETGR
;
A
#
# COMPACT_ATOMS: atom_id res chain seq x y z
N MET A 1 31.49 9.91 -39.40
CA MET A 1 31.29 8.46 -39.57
C MET A 1 31.14 7.86 -38.19
N VAL A 2 29.94 7.40 -37.81
CA VAL A 2 29.74 6.83 -36.46
C VAL A 2 30.40 5.45 -36.43
N PRO A 3 31.30 5.16 -35.47
CA PRO A 3 31.97 3.86 -35.39
C PRO A 3 30.95 2.73 -35.26
N ARG A 4 31.13 1.65 -36.01
CA ARG A 4 30.25 0.47 -36.05
C ARG A 4 30.02 -0.12 -34.66
N ASP A 5 31.05 -0.08 -33.81
CA ASP A 5 31.00 -0.59 -32.44
C ASP A 5 30.05 0.23 -31.56
N LEU A 6 30.01 1.55 -31.75
CA LEU A 6 29.06 2.42 -31.06
C LEU A 6 27.62 2.13 -31.48
N LEU A 7 27.41 1.83 -32.76
CA LEU A 7 26.10 1.44 -33.30
C LEU A 7 25.63 0.08 -32.74
N LEU A 8 26.55 -0.87 -32.60
CA LEU A 8 26.26 -2.20 -32.03
C LEU A 8 25.98 -2.13 -30.53
N LEU A 9 26.72 -1.31 -29.78
CA LEU A 9 26.46 -1.06 -28.36
C LEU A 9 25.11 -0.38 -28.14
N LEU A 10 24.77 0.64 -28.94
CA LEU A 10 23.44 1.27 -28.89
C LEU A 10 22.33 0.29 -29.27
N SER A 11 22.56 -0.55 -30.29
CA SER A 11 21.56 -1.52 -30.75
C SER A 11 21.33 -2.63 -29.71
N GLY A 12 22.38 -3.09 -29.03
CA GLY A 12 22.29 -4.03 -27.92
C GLY A 12 21.53 -3.46 -26.73
N PHE A 13 21.80 -2.19 -26.38
CA PHE A 13 21.08 -1.48 -25.32
C PHE A 13 19.59 -1.30 -25.66
N LEU A 14 19.26 -0.90 -26.89
CA LEU A 14 17.88 -0.74 -27.37
C LEU A 14 17.12 -2.07 -27.50
N ALA A 15 17.81 -3.16 -27.85
CA ALA A 15 17.21 -4.49 -27.87
C ALA A 15 16.85 -4.96 -26.44
N LEU A 16 17.69 -4.65 -25.45
CA LEU A 16 17.47 -4.99 -24.05
C LEU A 16 16.28 -4.22 -23.44
N THR A 17 16.09 -2.96 -23.82
CA THR A 17 14.96 -2.15 -23.33
C THR A 17 13.62 -2.57 -23.92
N LYS A 18 13.62 -3.13 -25.14
CA LYS A 18 12.40 -3.53 -25.87
C LYS A 18 11.73 -4.81 -25.32
N THR A 19 12.39 -5.57 -24.44
CA THR A 19 11.86 -6.83 -23.87
C THR A 19 11.31 -6.70 -22.45
N TRP A 20 11.16 -5.49 -21.91
CA TRP A 20 10.78 -5.24 -20.51
C TRP A 20 9.29 -4.85 -20.31
N ALA A 21 8.40 -5.28 -21.19
CA ALA A 21 6.95 -5.15 -20.95
C ALA A 21 6.39 -6.49 -20.46
N GLY A 22 6.83 -6.92 -19.28
CA GLY A 22 6.20 -8.02 -18.56
C GLY A 22 4.82 -7.62 -18.03
N SER A 23 4.03 -8.58 -17.52
CA SER A 23 2.83 -8.25 -16.76
C SER A 23 3.21 -7.66 -15.42
N HIS A 24 2.54 -6.58 -15.04
CA HIS A 24 2.69 -5.95 -13.73
C HIS A 24 1.43 -6.19 -12.88
N SER A 25 1.58 -6.13 -11.56
CA SER A 25 0.46 -6.26 -10.63
C SER A 25 0.47 -5.15 -9.58
N MET A 26 -0.71 -4.77 -9.10
CA MET A 26 -0.85 -3.88 -7.95
C MET A 26 -1.77 -4.54 -6.94
N ARG A 27 -1.36 -4.57 -5.68
CA ARG A 27 -2.09 -5.23 -4.60
C ARG A 27 -2.16 -4.33 -3.38
N TYR A 28 -3.33 -4.25 -2.76
CA TYR A 28 -3.52 -3.62 -1.47
C TYR A 28 -3.99 -4.66 -0.46
N PHE A 29 -3.39 -4.64 0.72
CA PHE A 29 -3.81 -5.45 1.85
C PHE A 29 -4.28 -4.54 2.97
N HIS A 30 -5.51 -4.75 3.40
CA HIS A 30 -6.14 -4.03 4.50
C HIS A 30 -6.35 -5.02 5.64
N THR A 31 -5.79 -4.72 6.80
CA THR A 31 -5.92 -5.53 8.00
C THR A 31 -6.47 -4.66 9.11
N ALA A 32 -7.54 -5.13 9.76
CA ALA A 32 -8.09 -4.52 10.95
C ALA A 32 -8.10 -5.53 12.08
N VAL A 33 -7.51 -5.16 13.22
CA VAL A 33 -7.45 -5.97 14.43
C VAL A 33 -8.27 -5.28 15.50
N SER A 34 -9.23 -5.99 16.11
CA SER A 34 -10.02 -5.46 17.22
C SER A 34 -9.09 -5.05 18.36
N GLY A 35 -9.22 -3.81 18.83
CA GLY A 35 -8.57 -3.37 20.06
C GLY A 35 -9.20 -4.03 21.29
N PRO A 36 -8.54 -4.00 22.46
CA PRO A 36 -9.15 -4.47 23.69
C PRO A 36 -10.47 -3.72 23.98
N GLY A 37 -11.54 -4.46 24.25
CA GLY A 37 -12.88 -3.91 24.53
C GLY A 37 -13.59 -3.38 23.27
N ARG A 38 -14.18 -2.17 23.36
CA ARG A 38 -14.87 -1.45 22.26
C ARG A 38 -14.02 -0.33 21.64
N GLY A 39 -12.71 -0.39 21.85
CA GLY A 39 -11.76 0.58 21.32
C GLY A 39 -11.74 0.62 19.80
N GLU A 40 -11.14 1.66 19.23
CA GLU A 40 -10.95 1.76 17.78
C GLU A 40 -9.99 0.65 17.32
N PRO A 41 -10.32 -0.09 16.25
CA PRO A 41 -9.46 -1.19 15.80
C PRO A 41 -8.14 -0.64 15.27
N ARG A 42 -7.05 -1.40 15.48
CA ARG A 42 -5.80 -1.10 14.78
C ARG A 42 -5.98 -1.46 13.31
N PHE A 43 -5.80 -0.49 12.44
CA PHE A 43 -5.91 -0.63 11.00
C PHE A 43 -4.56 -0.43 10.32
N ILE A 44 -4.22 -1.34 9.41
CA ILE A 44 -3.01 -1.30 8.61
C ILE A 44 -3.42 -1.44 7.14
N ALA A 45 -2.95 -0.52 6.31
CA ALA A 45 -3.01 -0.65 4.86
C ALA A 45 -1.61 -0.72 4.28
N VAL A 46 -1.33 -1.67 3.39
CA VAL A 46 -0.07 -1.77 2.66
C VAL A 46 -0.33 -1.97 1.18
N GLY A 47 0.40 -1.23 0.34
CA GLY A 47 0.30 -1.31 -1.11
C GLY A 47 1.60 -1.85 -1.71
N TYR A 48 1.45 -2.73 -2.69
CA TYR A 48 2.53 -3.31 -3.49
C TYR A 48 2.31 -2.99 -4.97
N VAL A 49 3.38 -2.57 -5.64
CA VAL A 49 3.51 -2.65 -7.11
C VAL A 49 4.50 -3.77 -7.38
N ASP A 50 4.06 -4.75 -8.15
CA ASP A 50 4.69 -6.06 -8.26
C ASP A 50 4.89 -6.66 -6.86
N ASP A 51 6.13 -6.87 -6.45
CA ASP A 51 6.47 -7.37 -5.10
C ASP A 51 7.21 -6.33 -4.25
N THR A 52 7.17 -5.06 -4.68
CA THR A 52 7.76 -3.94 -3.95
C THR A 52 6.69 -3.18 -3.18
N GLN A 53 6.82 -3.14 -1.86
CA GLN A 53 5.95 -2.31 -1.04
C GLN A 53 6.25 -0.83 -1.33
N PHE A 54 5.22 -0.09 -1.76
CA PHE A 54 5.38 1.32 -2.13
C PHE A 54 4.67 2.28 -1.19
N VAL A 55 3.65 1.81 -0.45
CA VAL A 55 2.92 2.60 0.53
C VAL A 55 2.56 1.82 1.79
N ARG A 56 2.43 2.55 2.90
CA ARG A 56 1.93 2.03 4.18
C ARG A 56 1.12 3.07 4.93
N PHE A 57 0.05 2.63 5.58
CA PHE A 57 -0.64 3.34 6.64
C PHE A 57 -0.71 2.44 7.88
N ASP A 58 -0.49 2.99 9.06
CA ASP A 58 -0.68 2.32 10.36
C ASP A 58 -1.43 3.28 11.29
N SER A 59 -2.61 2.87 11.76
CA SER A 59 -3.44 3.71 12.64
C SER A 59 -2.83 3.91 14.02
N ASP A 60 -1.89 3.04 14.41
CA ASP A 60 -1.23 3.04 15.73
C ASP A 60 0.07 3.88 15.72
N ALA A 61 0.43 4.48 14.58
CA ALA A 61 1.56 5.39 14.50
C ALA A 61 1.29 6.70 15.27
N ALA A 62 2.35 7.36 15.77
CA ALA A 62 2.22 8.63 16.49
C ALA A 62 1.55 9.75 15.64
N SER A 63 1.73 9.70 14.32
CA SER A 63 1.04 10.58 13.36
C SER A 63 0.49 9.73 12.21
N PRO A 64 -0.72 9.16 12.33
CA PRO A 64 -1.28 8.26 11.33
C PRO A 64 -1.51 8.96 9.99
N ARG A 65 -0.70 8.60 9.00
CA ARG A 65 -0.77 9.07 7.62
C ARG A 65 -0.31 7.98 6.66
N MET A 66 -0.67 8.13 5.39
CA MET A 66 -0.12 7.28 4.33
C MET A 66 1.33 7.71 4.06
N GLU A 67 2.24 6.75 4.04
CA GLU A 67 3.68 7.01 3.92
C GLU A 67 4.29 6.29 2.71
N PRO A 68 5.26 6.92 2.03
CA PRO A 68 6.04 6.26 0.99
C PRO A 68 6.90 5.15 1.61
N ARG A 69 7.02 4.03 0.89
CA ARG A 69 7.88 2.89 1.24
C ARG A 69 8.90 2.55 0.16
N ALA A 70 8.86 3.27 -0.96
CA ALA A 70 9.83 3.17 -2.04
C ALA A 70 10.29 4.57 -2.49
N PRO A 71 11.56 4.74 -2.92
CA PRO A 71 12.12 6.06 -3.24
C PRO A 71 11.35 6.84 -4.33
N TRP A 72 10.78 6.14 -5.30
CA TRP A 72 10.00 6.77 -6.37
C TRP A 72 8.67 7.36 -5.89
N MET A 73 8.18 6.96 -4.71
CA MET A 73 7.00 7.58 -4.11
C MET A 73 7.31 8.92 -3.44
N GLU A 74 8.55 9.20 -3.04
CA GLU A 74 8.90 10.46 -2.38
C GLU A 74 8.68 11.70 -3.28
N GLN A 75 8.64 11.48 -4.60
CA GLN A 75 8.40 12.53 -5.61
C GLN A 75 6.92 12.89 -5.75
N VAL A 76 6.01 12.12 -5.14
CA VAL A 76 4.58 12.34 -5.24
C VAL A 76 4.16 13.50 -4.32
N GLY A 77 3.37 14.43 -4.86
CA GLY A 77 2.97 15.66 -4.17
C GLY A 77 2.09 15.44 -2.92
N PRO A 78 2.04 16.45 -2.02
CA PRO A 78 1.32 16.36 -0.74
C PRO A 78 -0.17 16.08 -0.89
N GLU A 79 -0.82 16.54 -1.96
CA GLU A 79 -2.25 16.37 -2.20
C GLU A 79 -2.64 14.90 -2.32
N TYR A 80 -1.76 14.08 -2.92
CA TYR A 80 -1.94 12.63 -2.97
C TYR A 80 -1.90 12.03 -1.57
N TRP A 81 -0.88 12.37 -0.78
CA TRP A 81 -0.70 11.82 0.57
C TRP A 81 -1.85 12.20 1.51
N GLU A 82 -2.33 13.43 1.42
CA GLU A 82 -3.51 13.90 2.16
C GLU A 82 -4.76 13.12 1.76
N ARG A 83 -4.98 12.93 0.45
CA ARG A 83 -6.11 12.17 -0.06
C ARG A 83 -6.08 10.71 0.39
N GLU A 84 -4.96 10.01 0.21
CA GLU A 84 -4.82 8.61 0.59
C GLU A 84 -4.90 8.43 2.11
N THR A 85 -4.38 9.38 2.90
CA THR A 85 -4.55 9.39 4.36
C THR A 85 -6.02 9.50 4.74
N ARG A 86 -6.78 10.38 4.09
CA ARG A 86 -8.23 10.52 4.35
C ARG A 86 -9.00 9.25 3.97
N ILE A 87 -8.64 8.59 2.87
CA ILE A 87 -9.22 7.30 2.47
C ILE A 87 -8.94 6.23 3.52
N ALA A 88 -7.70 6.11 4.00
CA ALA A 88 -7.34 5.17 5.06
C ALA A 88 -8.11 5.44 6.37
N LYS A 89 -8.27 6.70 6.76
CA LYS A 89 -9.09 7.09 7.93
C LYS A 89 -10.57 6.74 7.77
N HIS A 90 -11.12 6.87 6.57
CA HIS A 90 -12.48 6.43 6.30
C HIS A 90 -12.61 4.91 6.36
N ALA A 91 -11.63 4.17 5.83
CA ALA A 91 -11.59 2.72 5.89
C ALA A 91 -11.62 2.20 7.34
N ILE A 92 -10.93 2.85 8.28
CA ILE A 92 -10.97 2.50 9.72
C ILE A 92 -12.41 2.40 10.23
N GLN A 93 -13.29 3.35 9.87
CA GLN A 93 -14.69 3.34 10.31
C GLN A 93 -15.48 2.18 9.69
N ILE A 94 -15.24 1.88 8.41
CA ILE A 94 -15.86 0.74 7.73
C ILE A 94 -15.45 -0.57 8.42
N TYR A 95 -14.15 -0.75 8.68
CA TYR A 95 -13.64 -1.94 9.36
C TYR A 95 -14.11 -2.05 10.81
N ARG A 96 -14.26 -0.93 11.53
CA ARG A 96 -14.85 -0.92 12.87
C ARG A 96 -16.28 -1.47 12.86
N VAL A 97 -17.12 -1.00 11.93
CA VAL A 97 -18.49 -1.52 11.77
C VAL A 97 -18.47 -2.99 11.38
N GLY A 98 -17.63 -3.38 10.41
CA GLY A 98 -17.48 -4.76 9.99
C GLY A 98 -17.06 -5.70 11.12
N LEU A 99 -16.09 -5.30 11.94
CA LEU A 99 -15.63 -6.07 13.10
C LEU A 99 -16.73 -6.23 14.16
N ASN A 100 -17.50 -5.17 14.44
CA ASN A 100 -18.65 -5.26 15.35
C ASN A 100 -19.72 -6.21 14.82
N ASN A 101 -20.08 -6.11 13.54
CA ASN A 101 -21.06 -6.99 12.92
C ASN A 101 -20.62 -8.46 12.95
N LEU A 102 -19.35 -8.74 12.61
CA LEU A 102 -18.79 -10.09 12.67
C LEU A 102 -18.81 -10.63 14.10
N ARG A 103 -18.45 -9.79 15.07
CA ARG A 103 -18.48 -10.15 16.48
C ARG A 103 -19.88 -10.55 16.95
N ASP A 104 -20.89 -9.76 16.59
CA ASP A 104 -22.29 -10.05 16.94
C ASP A 104 -22.78 -11.32 16.23
N TYR A 105 -22.47 -11.47 14.93
CA TYR A 105 -22.87 -12.62 14.13
C TYR A 105 -22.35 -13.96 14.69
N TYR A 106 -21.09 -13.96 15.14
CA TYR A 106 -20.44 -15.15 15.68
C TYR A 106 -20.48 -15.25 17.21
N ASN A 107 -21.25 -14.39 17.89
CA ASN A 107 -21.39 -14.35 19.36
C ASN A 107 -20.03 -14.28 20.12
N HIS A 108 -19.06 -13.53 19.59
CA HIS A 108 -17.76 -13.37 20.24
C HIS A 108 -17.83 -12.44 21.46
N SER A 109 -17.13 -12.82 22.53
CA SER A 109 -17.01 -12.03 23.75
C SER A 109 -16.17 -10.74 23.54
N GLU A 110 -16.33 -9.77 24.45
CA GLU A 110 -15.58 -8.49 24.41
C GLU A 110 -14.07 -8.64 24.56
N THR A 111 -13.62 -9.77 25.10
CA THR A 111 -12.25 -9.95 25.59
C THR A 111 -11.33 -10.68 24.63
N GLY A 112 -11.80 -11.05 23.42
CA GLY A 112 -10.99 -11.59 22.31
C GLY A 112 -9.69 -12.24 22.76
N ARG A 113 -9.79 -13.38 23.46
CA ARG A 113 -8.65 -14.21 23.86
C ARG A 113 -8.43 -15.32 22.86
#